data_AF-C5TCG3-F1
#
_entry.id   AF-C5TCG3-F1
#
_cell.length_a   1.000
_cell.length_b   1.000
_cell.length_c   1.000
_cell.angle_alpha   90.00
_cell.angle_beta   90.00
_cell.angle_gamma   90.00
#
_symmetry.space_group_name_H-M   'P 1'
#
loop_
_entity.id
_entity.type
_entity.pdbx_description
1 polymer ?
#
loop_
_entity_poly.entity_id
_entity_poly.type
_entity_poly.pdbx_seq_one_letter_code
_entity_poly.pdbx_strand_id
1 'polypeptide(L)'
;NTIRASGTVAAGTVGGYTASAVVFDGTTNNTLDLTAATVNGTVRAFGAGNTLSGDGTIHGALLLNNGKLAPGHSIGTITVVGTASLTGMTYNAEIDATTSTADLLWVMDSGPLGTPGTADVTGATLNVSNLSGTPAVGQTFTVLHTTAGITGTFTLGTLPAGVTSASLAYPLVGGVAQQAVLTITGVTPPPPAPGGAASIPTLSEWGVAALSLLLAGGMLWQRRRGRI
;
A
#
# COMPACT_ATOMS: atom_id res chain seq x y z
N ASN A 1 13.51 -6.61 -19.81
CA ASN A 1 14.31 -5.45 -20.27
C ASN A 1 13.78 -4.18 -19.62
N THR A 2 14.64 -3.21 -19.32
CA THR A 2 14.18 -1.92 -18.77
C THR A 2 14.33 -0.83 -19.82
N ILE A 3 13.24 -0.12 -20.11
CA ILE A 3 13.23 1.09 -20.92
C ILE A 3 13.03 2.27 -19.97
N ARG A 4 14.00 3.19 -19.93
CA ARG A 4 13.89 4.44 -19.19
C ARG A 4 13.51 5.56 -20.15
N ALA A 5 12.39 6.22 -19.88
CA ALA A 5 11.93 7.37 -20.63
C ALA A 5 12.09 8.63 -19.77
N SER A 6 12.74 9.65 -20.32
CA SER A 6 12.88 10.98 -19.73
C SER A 6 12.68 11.99 -20.85
N GLY A 7 11.46 12.50 -21.03
CA GLY A 7 11.05 13.30 -22.18
C GLY A 7 9.73 12.85 -22.78
N THR A 8 9.51 13.12 -24.07
CA THR A 8 8.29 12.72 -24.77
C THR A 8 8.46 11.41 -25.53
N VAL A 9 7.66 10.41 -25.21
CA VAL A 9 7.46 9.20 -26.02
C VAL A 9 6.17 9.39 -26.82
N ALA A 10 6.21 9.30 -28.14
CA ALA A 10 5.03 9.49 -28.98
C ALA A 10 4.72 8.24 -29.79
N ALA A 11 3.44 8.00 -30.03
CA ALA A 11 2.99 6.99 -30.98
C ALA A 11 3.55 7.23 -32.38
N GLY A 12 4.11 6.17 -32.97
CA GLY A 12 4.37 6.12 -34.40
C GLY A 12 3.10 5.92 -35.22
N THR A 13 3.22 6.00 -36.53
CA THR A 13 2.15 5.60 -37.46
C THR A 13 2.49 4.25 -38.07
N VAL A 14 1.56 3.29 -38.05
CA VAL A 14 1.71 1.98 -38.69
C VAL A 14 0.58 1.80 -39.70
N GLY A 15 0.90 1.74 -40.98
CA GLY A 15 -0.09 1.55 -42.04
C GLY A 15 -1.19 2.62 -42.10
N GLY A 16 -0.90 3.85 -41.69
CA GLY A 16 -1.87 4.96 -41.64
C GLY A 16 -2.68 5.07 -40.34
N TYR A 17 -2.46 4.18 -39.37
CA TYR A 17 -3.09 4.23 -38.05
C TYR A 17 -2.11 4.73 -36.99
N THR A 18 -2.58 5.54 -36.04
CA THR A 18 -1.82 5.90 -34.84
C THR A 18 -1.65 4.64 -33.99
N ALA A 19 -0.41 4.18 -33.83
CA ALA A 19 -0.10 3.02 -33.02
C ALA A 19 -0.19 3.35 -31.52
N SER A 20 -0.03 2.32 -30.68
CA SER A 20 0.30 2.57 -29.27
C SER A 20 1.71 3.15 -29.17
N ALA A 21 1.92 4.07 -28.22
CA ALA A 21 3.22 4.68 -27.98
C ALA A 21 4.21 3.68 -27.36
N VAL A 22 3.70 2.77 -26.52
CA VAL A 22 4.48 1.66 -25.97
C VAL A 22 3.65 0.38 -26.04
N VAL A 23 4.28 -0.70 -26.50
CA VAL A 23 3.71 -2.04 -26.52
C VAL A 23 4.72 -3.03 -25.97
N PHE A 24 4.35 -3.72 -24.90
CA PHE A 24 4.96 -4.97 -24.47
C PHE A 24 3.94 -6.08 -24.69
N ASP A 25 4.15 -6.88 -25.74
CA ASP A 25 3.38 -8.06 -26.05
C ASP A 25 4.01 -9.30 -25.41
N GLY A 26 3.18 -10.12 -24.75
CA GLY A 26 3.59 -11.37 -24.12
C GLY A 26 4.11 -11.25 -22.68
N THR A 27 4.45 -12.40 -22.09
CA THR A 27 4.77 -12.58 -20.65
C THR A 27 6.20 -12.18 -20.27
N THR A 28 6.83 -11.30 -21.04
CA THR A 28 8.22 -10.93 -20.83
C THR A 28 8.36 -9.98 -19.62
N ASN A 29 9.47 -10.06 -18.90
CA ASN A 29 9.74 -9.22 -17.72
C ASN A 29 10.26 -7.85 -18.16
N ASN A 30 9.42 -7.02 -18.78
CA ASN A 30 9.81 -5.66 -19.15
C ASN A 30 9.42 -4.64 -18.10
N THR A 31 10.21 -3.57 -18.01
CA THR A 31 9.89 -2.42 -17.19
C THR A 31 9.89 -1.19 -18.09
N LEU A 32 8.78 -0.46 -18.13
CA LEU A 32 8.76 0.92 -18.60
C LEU A 32 8.90 1.80 -17.35
N ASP A 33 10.02 2.50 -17.27
CA ASP A 33 10.37 3.39 -16.17
C ASP A 33 10.25 4.83 -16.65
N LEU A 34 9.24 5.54 -16.15
CA LEU A 34 8.99 6.94 -16.48
C LEU A 34 9.76 7.82 -15.49
N THR A 35 10.56 8.75 -15.97
CA THR A 35 11.27 9.71 -15.12
C THR A 35 10.88 11.10 -15.56
N ALA A 36 9.83 11.65 -14.94
CA ALA A 36 9.15 12.86 -15.36
C ALA A 36 8.80 12.86 -16.87
N ALA A 37 8.46 11.70 -17.43
CA ALA A 37 8.22 11.53 -18.86
C ALA A 37 6.76 11.78 -19.25
N THR A 38 6.55 12.15 -20.51
CA THR A 38 5.23 12.28 -21.13
C THR A 38 5.09 11.23 -22.24
N VAL A 39 4.04 10.42 -22.19
CA VAL A 39 3.72 9.46 -23.25
C VAL A 39 2.49 9.94 -24.02
N ASN A 40 2.68 10.34 -25.27
CA ASN A 40 1.60 10.75 -26.17
C ASN A 40 1.10 9.53 -26.94
N GLY A 41 0.08 8.87 -26.39
CA GLY A 41 -0.55 7.68 -26.94
C GLY A 41 -0.81 6.61 -25.89
N THR A 42 -1.35 5.48 -26.36
CA THR A 42 -1.68 4.34 -25.47
C THR A 42 -0.42 3.59 -25.04
N VAL A 43 -0.38 3.17 -23.77
CA VAL A 43 0.60 2.22 -23.24
C VAL A 43 -0.07 0.86 -23.06
N ARG A 44 0.47 -0.18 -23.69
CA ARG A 44 -0.02 -1.56 -23.59
C ARG A 44 1.07 -2.43 -23.01
N ALA A 45 0.87 -2.93 -21.80
CA ALA A 45 1.81 -3.81 -21.12
C ALA A 45 1.03 -4.98 -20.52
N PHE A 46 0.86 -6.06 -21.29
CA PHE A 46 0.07 -7.21 -20.85
C PHE A 46 0.94 -8.30 -20.24
N GLY A 47 0.48 -8.91 -19.16
CA GLY A 47 1.13 -10.09 -18.57
C GLY A 47 1.98 -9.76 -17.34
N ALA A 48 2.07 -10.75 -16.45
CA ALA A 48 2.60 -10.61 -15.08
C ALA A 48 4.07 -10.22 -14.93
N GLY A 49 4.85 -10.34 -16.00
CA GLY A 49 6.24 -9.88 -16.01
C GLY A 49 6.39 -8.38 -16.21
N ASN A 50 5.41 -7.73 -16.86
CA ASN A 50 5.55 -6.35 -17.28
C ASN A 50 5.26 -5.38 -16.13
N THR A 51 6.11 -4.36 -16.00
CA THR A 51 6.05 -3.35 -14.95
C THR A 51 6.01 -1.95 -15.55
N LEU A 52 5.10 -1.11 -15.06
CA LEU A 52 5.17 0.34 -15.23
C LEU A 52 5.68 0.95 -13.92
N SER A 53 6.76 1.72 -13.97
CA SER A 53 7.36 2.36 -12.81
C SER A 53 7.67 3.83 -13.02
N GLY A 54 8.02 4.50 -11.92
CA GLY A 54 8.45 5.90 -11.91
C GLY A 54 7.30 6.90 -11.89
N ASP A 55 7.61 8.13 -12.28
CA ASP A 55 6.69 9.26 -12.32
C ASP A 55 6.55 9.81 -13.75
N GLY A 56 5.33 10.17 -14.14
CA GLY A 56 5.10 10.66 -15.50
C GLY A 56 3.63 10.75 -15.87
N THR A 57 3.38 11.20 -17.10
CA THR A 57 2.03 11.40 -17.64
C THR A 57 1.84 10.57 -18.91
N ILE A 58 0.71 9.89 -19.03
CA ILE A 58 0.28 9.13 -20.21
C ILE A 58 -0.95 9.84 -20.81
N HIS A 59 -0.80 10.48 -21.95
CA HIS A 59 -1.89 11.05 -22.76
C HIS A 59 -2.49 9.99 -23.68
N GLY A 60 -3.28 9.09 -23.08
CA GLY A 60 -3.91 7.97 -23.76
C GLY A 60 -4.38 6.92 -22.76
N ALA A 61 -4.79 5.76 -23.27
CA ALA A 61 -5.16 4.66 -22.39
C ALA A 61 -3.93 3.98 -21.79
N LEU A 62 -4.02 3.59 -20.52
CA LEU A 62 -3.09 2.67 -19.88
C LEU A 62 -3.73 1.29 -19.80
N LEU A 63 -3.12 0.29 -20.44
CA LEU A 63 -3.59 -1.09 -20.45
C LEU A 63 -2.51 -1.99 -19.81
N LEU A 64 -2.64 -2.25 -18.50
CA LEU A 64 -1.65 -2.97 -17.69
C LEU A 64 -2.25 -4.27 -17.12
N ASN A 65 -2.93 -5.05 -17.94
CA ASN A 65 -3.67 -6.22 -17.45
C ASN A 65 -2.71 -7.32 -16.99
N ASN A 66 -2.92 -7.80 -15.76
CA ASN A 66 -2.07 -8.74 -15.03
C ASN A 66 -0.64 -8.25 -14.75
N GLY A 67 -0.27 -7.02 -15.12
CA GLY A 67 1.09 -6.49 -14.94
C GLY A 67 1.35 -5.97 -13.52
N LYS A 68 2.40 -5.16 -13.38
CA LYS A 68 2.78 -4.50 -12.12
C LYS A 68 2.83 -2.98 -12.28
N LEU A 69 2.26 -2.25 -11.34
CA LEU A 69 2.41 -0.81 -11.22
C LEU A 69 3.29 -0.52 -9.99
N ALA A 70 4.37 0.24 -10.16
CA ALA A 70 5.32 0.54 -9.08
C ALA A 70 5.91 1.96 -9.25
N PRO A 71 5.17 3.02 -8.88
CA PRO A 71 5.58 4.41 -9.13
C PRO A 71 6.96 4.81 -8.56
N GLY A 72 7.58 4.09 -7.62
CA GLY A 72 9.01 4.24 -7.37
C GLY A 72 9.49 3.85 -5.98
N HIS A 73 10.69 4.35 -5.63
CA HIS A 73 11.33 4.33 -4.28
C HIS A 73 11.24 5.74 -3.61
N SER A 74 10.26 6.51 -4.04
CA SER A 74 9.90 7.85 -3.60
C SER A 74 8.42 8.03 -3.90
N ILE A 75 7.71 8.78 -3.05
CA ILE A 75 6.30 9.11 -3.27
C ILE A 75 6.10 9.74 -4.66
N GLY A 76 5.59 8.95 -5.60
CA GLY A 76 5.49 9.27 -7.01
C GLY A 76 4.05 9.41 -7.46
N THR A 77 3.85 10.06 -8.60
CA THR A 77 2.53 10.12 -9.25
C THR A 77 2.66 9.71 -10.71
N ILE A 78 1.89 8.69 -11.09
CA ILE A 78 1.64 8.38 -12.50
C ILE A 78 0.29 8.99 -12.85
N THR A 79 0.30 9.86 -13.83
CA THR A 79 -0.91 10.50 -14.36
C THR A 79 -1.32 9.80 -15.66
N VAL A 80 -2.60 9.46 -15.78
CA VAL A 80 -3.21 8.93 -17.01
C VAL A 80 -4.31 9.87 -17.44
N VAL A 81 -4.16 10.47 -18.61
CA VAL A 81 -5.14 11.36 -19.23
C VAL A 81 -5.95 10.53 -20.24
N GLY A 82 -7.00 9.88 -19.74
CA GLY A 82 -7.80 8.87 -20.44
C GLY A 82 -8.20 7.72 -19.52
N THR A 83 -8.41 6.52 -20.06
CA THR A 83 -8.82 5.33 -19.29
C THR A 83 -7.63 4.52 -18.79
N ALA A 84 -7.74 3.91 -17.61
CA ALA A 84 -6.82 2.90 -17.11
C ALA A 84 -7.50 1.52 -16.96
N SER A 85 -7.08 0.54 -17.74
CA SER A 85 -7.43 -0.88 -17.55
C SER A 85 -6.32 -1.56 -16.77
N LEU A 86 -6.62 -1.93 -15.54
CA LEU A 86 -5.69 -2.42 -14.53
C LEU A 86 -6.15 -3.79 -14.00
N THR A 87 -6.90 -4.54 -14.82
CA THR A 87 -7.51 -5.80 -14.38
C THR A 87 -6.44 -6.84 -14.02
N GLY A 88 -6.57 -7.47 -12.86
CA GLY A 88 -5.65 -8.51 -12.38
C GLY A 88 -4.23 -8.03 -12.06
N MET A 89 -3.94 -6.73 -12.11
CA MET A 89 -2.60 -6.21 -11.89
C MET A 89 -2.19 -6.19 -10.41
N THR A 90 -0.89 -6.10 -10.16
CA THR A 90 -0.35 -5.85 -8.82
C THR A 90 0.15 -4.40 -8.73
N TYR A 91 -0.43 -3.61 -7.83
CA TYR A 91 0.03 -2.27 -7.50
C TYR A 91 0.93 -2.35 -6.28
N ASN A 92 2.23 -2.10 -6.44
CA ASN A 92 3.16 -1.90 -5.34
C ASN A 92 3.25 -0.40 -5.05
N ALA A 93 2.49 0.07 -4.07
CA ALA A 93 2.46 1.46 -3.66
C ALA A 93 3.34 1.69 -2.42
N GLU A 94 4.10 2.77 -2.41
CA GLU A 94 4.78 3.26 -1.22
C GLU A 94 3.91 4.24 -0.45
N ILE A 95 3.97 4.20 0.89
CA ILE A 95 3.42 5.23 1.78
C ILE A 95 4.54 5.90 2.57
N ASP A 96 4.37 7.17 2.90
CA ASP A 96 5.18 7.88 3.89
C ASP A 96 4.28 8.25 5.06
N ALA A 97 4.41 7.50 6.16
CA ALA A 97 3.65 7.71 7.38
C ALA A 97 4.01 9.03 8.10
N THR A 98 5.15 9.65 7.78
CA THR A 98 5.56 10.94 8.33
C THR A 98 4.71 12.07 7.77
N THR A 99 4.45 12.02 6.47
CA THR A 99 3.73 13.07 5.74
C THR A 99 2.29 12.69 5.40
N SER A 100 1.88 11.45 5.71
CA SER A 100 0.58 10.88 5.30
C SER A 100 0.36 10.95 3.79
N THR A 101 1.42 10.71 3.02
CA THR A 101 1.39 10.69 1.55
C THR A 101 1.65 9.28 1.03
N ALA A 102 1.25 9.03 -0.21
CA ALA A 102 1.41 7.74 -0.85
C ALA A 102 1.65 7.91 -2.34
N ASP A 103 2.23 6.89 -2.97
CA ASP A 103 2.21 6.74 -4.42
C ASP A 103 0.78 6.87 -4.92
N LEU A 104 0.62 7.68 -5.96
CA LEU A 104 -0.68 7.99 -6.53
C LEU A 104 -0.74 7.58 -8.00
N LEU A 105 -1.75 6.79 -8.34
CA LEU A 105 -2.23 6.70 -9.71
C LEU A 105 -3.36 7.71 -9.88
N TRP A 106 -3.15 8.73 -10.71
CA TRP A 106 -4.16 9.75 -11.00
C TRP A 106 -4.68 9.59 -12.43
N VAL A 107 -5.96 9.27 -12.57
CA VAL A 107 -6.62 9.09 -13.87
C VAL A 107 -7.59 10.26 -14.10
N MET A 108 -7.38 11.02 -15.16
CA MET A 108 -8.14 12.23 -15.45
C MET A 108 -8.74 12.19 -16.85
N ASP A 109 -9.84 12.91 -17.04
CA ASP A 109 -10.50 13.08 -18.33
C ASP A 109 -9.52 13.73 -19.33
N SER A 110 -9.58 13.31 -20.60
CA SER A 110 -8.78 13.96 -21.66
C SER A 110 -9.38 15.26 -22.18
N GLY A 111 -10.50 15.69 -21.61
CA GLY A 111 -11.20 16.94 -21.91
C GLY A 111 -12.72 16.78 -21.93
N PRO A 112 -13.47 17.87 -22.18
CA PRO A 112 -14.94 17.88 -22.07
C PRO A 112 -15.68 16.93 -23.01
N LEU A 113 -15.07 16.59 -24.15
CA LEU A 113 -15.58 15.63 -25.15
C LEU A 113 -14.62 14.44 -25.30
N GLY A 114 -13.69 14.31 -24.37
CA GLY A 114 -12.61 13.34 -24.41
C GLY A 114 -13.00 11.98 -23.84
N THR A 115 -11.99 11.12 -23.74
CA THR A 115 -12.09 9.85 -23.04
C THR A 115 -12.23 10.14 -21.54
N PRO A 116 -13.23 9.54 -20.85
CA PRO A 116 -13.40 9.75 -19.43
C PRO A 116 -12.23 9.15 -18.64
N GLY A 117 -11.87 9.80 -17.55
CA GLY A 117 -10.83 9.41 -16.61
C GLY A 117 -11.31 8.31 -15.68
N THR A 118 -11.56 7.12 -16.21
CA THR A 118 -12.02 5.94 -15.44
C THR A 118 -10.91 4.92 -15.24
N ALA A 119 -10.95 4.21 -14.12
CA ALA A 119 -10.07 3.06 -13.86
C ALA A 119 -10.87 1.76 -13.64
N ASP A 120 -10.46 0.66 -14.26
CA ASP A 120 -10.93 -0.69 -13.94
C ASP A 120 -9.85 -1.46 -13.20
N VAL A 121 -10.08 -1.73 -11.92
CA VAL A 121 -9.16 -2.44 -11.01
C VAL A 121 -9.68 -3.82 -10.64
N THR A 122 -10.58 -4.39 -11.44
CA THR A 122 -11.17 -5.71 -11.17
C THR A 122 -10.10 -6.78 -11.03
N GLY A 123 -10.08 -7.46 -9.89
CA GLY A 123 -9.10 -8.50 -9.57
C GLY A 123 -7.68 -7.98 -9.28
N ALA A 124 -7.46 -6.67 -9.21
CA ALA A 124 -6.17 -6.11 -8.89
C ALA A 124 -5.81 -6.31 -7.40
N THR A 125 -4.52 -6.39 -7.11
CA THR A 125 -3.97 -6.50 -5.75
C THR A 125 -3.16 -5.26 -5.41
N LEU A 126 -3.36 -4.67 -4.24
CA LEU A 126 -2.56 -3.57 -3.70
C LEU A 126 -1.60 -4.11 -2.65
N ASN A 127 -0.31 -4.05 -2.93
CA ASN A 127 0.77 -4.23 -1.96
C ASN A 127 1.24 -2.85 -1.50
N VAL A 128 1.53 -2.74 -0.20
CA VAL A 128 1.93 -1.48 0.42
C VAL A 128 3.25 -1.67 1.16
N SER A 129 4.22 -0.81 0.86
CA SER A 129 5.46 -0.66 1.64
C SER A 129 5.52 0.73 2.26
N ASN A 130 6.24 0.86 3.37
CA ASN A 130 6.42 2.15 4.03
C ASN A 130 7.83 2.68 3.74
N LEU A 131 7.89 3.85 3.11
CA LEU A 131 9.12 4.57 2.77
C LEU A 131 9.75 5.22 4.01
N SER A 132 8.91 5.85 4.85
CA SER A 132 9.38 6.60 6.03
C SER A 132 8.29 6.71 7.11
N GLY A 133 8.71 7.00 8.34
CA GLY A 133 7.82 7.11 9.50
C GLY A 133 7.35 5.76 10.05
N THR A 134 6.45 5.79 11.03
CA THR A 134 5.79 4.59 11.57
C THR A 134 4.30 4.72 11.33
N PRO A 135 3.67 3.83 10.53
CA PRO A 135 2.24 3.84 10.31
C PRO A 135 1.48 3.78 11.64
N ALA A 136 0.43 4.58 11.77
CA ALA A 136 -0.42 4.62 12.95
C ALA A 136 -1.88 4.32 12.58
N VAL A 137 -2.63 3.74 13.52
CA VAL A 137 -4.06 3.47 13.34
C VAL A 137 -4.80 4.78 13.03
N GLY A 138 -5.68 4.75 12.04
CA GLY A 138 -6.44 5.90 11.56
C GLY A 138 -5.72 6.74 10.50
N GLN A 139 -4.44 6.49 10.21
CA GLN A 139 -3.78 7.12 9.06
C GLN A 139 -4.40 6.65 7.74
N THR A 140 -4.60 7.59 6.82
CA THR A 140 -5.25 7.37 5.53
C THR A 140 -4.34 7.79 4.38
N PHE A 141 -4.37 7.03 3.29
CA PHE A 141 -3.51 7.22 2.12
C PHE A 141 -4.33 7.04 0.85
N THR A 142 -4.36 8.05 -0.02
CA THR A 142 -5.05 7.94 -1.33
C THR A 142 -4.08 7.35 -2.34
N VAL A 143 -4.39 6.16 -2.86
CA VAL A 143 -3.52 5.43 -3.80
C VAL A 143 -4.01 5.48 -5.25
N LEU A 144 -5.31 5.72 -5.44
CA LEU A 144 -5.93 5.90 -6.74
C LEU A 144 -6.91 7.06 -6.67
N HIS A 145 -6.86 7.94 -7.66
CA HIS A 145 -7.83 9.00 -7.87
C HIS A 145 -8.25 9.00 -9.34
N THR A 146 -9.55 9.05 -9.61
CA THR A 146 -10.15 9.10 -10.95
C THR A 146 -11.14 10.26 -11.04
N THR A 147 -11.27 10.92 -12.19
CA THR A 147 -12.29 11.97 -12.39
C THR A 147 -13.67 11.41 -12.70
N ALA A 148 -13.76 10.25 -13.35
CA ALA A 148 -15.02 9.72 -13.88
C ALA A 148 -15.49 8.41 -13.23
N GLY A 149 -14.60 7.68 -12.54
CA GLY A 149 -15.00 6.58 -11.68
C GLY A 149 -14.05 5.38 -11.64
N ILE A 150 -14.27 4.52 -10.65
CA ILE A 150 -13.55 3.26 -10.42
C ILE A 150 -14.52 2.09 -10.57
N THR A 151 -14.14 1.10 -11.38
CA THR A 151 -14.81 -0.19 -11.47
C THR A 151 -13.99 -1.26 -10.77
N GLY A 152 -14.66 -2.09 -9.95
CA GLY A 152 -14.01 -3.11 -9.14
C GLY A 152 -13.37 -2.58 -7.87
N THR A 153 -12.64 -3.45 -7.18
CA THR A 153 -11.92 -3.12 -5.93
C THR A 153 -10.58 -3.83 -5.89
N PHE A 154 -9.55 -3.18 -5.37
CA PHE A 154 -8.31 -3.83 -4.99
C PHE A 154 -8.54 -4.83 -3.85
N THR A 155 -7.86 -5.96 -3.94
CA THR A 155 -7.59 -6.84 -2.80
C THR A 155 -6.33 -6.36 -2.10
N LEU A 156 -6.33 -6.30 -0.77
CA LEU A 156 -5.11 -6.00 -0.03
C LEU A 156 -4.17 -7.22 -0.04
N GLY A 157 -2.94 -6.98 -0.48
CA GLY A 157 -1.85 -7.96 -0.44
C GLY A 157 -0.93 -7.70 0.75
N THR A 158 0.34 -7.45 0.48
CA THR A 158 1.36 -7.19 1.52
C THR A 158 1.13 -5.83 2.19
N LEU A 159 1.33 -5.77 3.51
CA LEU A 159 1.31 -4.54 4.30
C LEU A 159 2.72 -4.22 4.85
N PRO A 160 2.99 -2.95 5.22
CA PRO A 160 4.26 -2.58 5.81
C PRO A 160 4.53 -3.31 7.13
N ALA A 161 5.81 -3.47 7.46
CA ALA A 161 6.21 -4.04 8.74
C ALA A 161 5.58 -3.27 9.91
N GLY A 162 5.03 -4.01 10.88
CA GLY A 162 4.36 -3.44 12.05
C GLY A 162 2.88 -3.07 11.83
N VAL A 163 2.37 -3.11 10.59
CA VAL A 163 0.93 -3.00 10.32
C VAL A 163 0.31 -4.40 10.38
N THR A 164 -0.73 -4.58 11.19
CA THR A 164 -1.44 -5.87 11.33
C THR A 164 -2.73 -5.93 10.52
N SER A 165 -3.34 -4.77 10.24
CA SER A 165 -4.54 -4.70 9.41
C SER A 165 -4.69 -3.32 8.77
N ALA A 166 -5.30 -3.31 7.60
CA ALA A 166 -5.72 -2.10 6.89
C ALA A 166 -7.04 -2.38 6.16
N SER A 167 -7.74 -1.33 5.76
CA SER A 167 -8.96 -1.39 4.96
C SER A 167 -8.87 -0.45 3.77
N LEU A 168 -9.57 -0.78 2.69
CA LEU A 168 -9.76 0.10 1.54
C LEU A 168 -11.18 0.64 1.52
N ALA A 169 -11.31 1.96 1.37
CA ALA A 169 -12.57 2.65 1.18
C ALA A 169 -12.62 3.29 -0.21
N TYR A 170 -13.83 3.31 -0.78
CA TYR A 170 -14.12 3.88 -2.09
C TYR A 170 -15.19 4.97 -1.93
N PRO A 171 -14.82 6.16 -1.43
CA PRO A 171 -15.80 7.23 -1.18
C PRO A 171 -16.51 7.61 -2.47
N LEU A 172 -17.83 7.75 -2.39
CA LEU A 172 -18.69 8.10 -3.51
C LEU A 172 -18.82 9.63 -3.60
N VAL A 173 -18.60 10.17 -4.79
CA VAL A 173 -18.91 11.57 -5.14
C VAL A 173 -19.99 11.51 -6.21
N GLY A 174 -21.18 12.07 -5.91
CA GLY A 174 -22.33 11.97 -6.83
C GLY A 174 -22.78 10.54 -7.13
N GLY A 175 -22.53 9.59 -6.22
CA GLY A 175 -22.86 8.17 -6.41
C GLY A 175 -21.81 7.35 -7.16
N VAL A 176 -20.67 7.95 -7.52
CA VAL A 176 -19.58 7.27 -8.24
C VAL A 176 -18.33 7.23 -7.37
N ALA A 177 -17.69 6.06 -7.28
CA ALA A 177 -16.41 5.91 -6.57
C ALA A 177 -15.30 6.59 -7.37
N GLN A 178 -14.66 7.61 -6.81
CA GLN A 178 -13.60 8.37 -7.50
C GLN A 178 -12.22 8.19 -6.86
N GLN A 179 -12.13 7.61 -5.67
CA GLN A 179 -10.87 7.40 -4.97
C GLN A 179 -10.81 5.99 -4.39
N ALA A 180 -9.60 5.45 -4.27
CA ALA A 180 -9.30 4.32 -3.40
C ALA A 180 -8.41 4.82 -2.26
N VAL A 181 -8.93 4.75 -1.04
CA VAL A 181 -8.28 5.26 0.17
C VAL A 181 -7.93 4.09 1.09
N LEU A 182 -6.65 3.85 1.30
CA LEU A 182 -6.13 2.92 2.28
C LEU A 182 -6.21 3.55 3.67
N THR A 183 -6.72 2.83 4.66
CA THR A 183 -6.73 3.24 6.06
C THR A 183 -6.07 2.17 6.92
N ILE A 184 -5.12 2.56 7.75
CA ILE A 184 -4.47 1.66 8.72
C ILE A 184 -5.44 1.41 9.87
N THR A 185 -5.80 0.14 10.12
CA THR A 185 -6.78 -0.23 11.15
C THR A 185 -6.15 -0.95 12.34
N GLY A 186 -4.91 -1.43 12.20
CA GLY A 186 -4.19 -2.09 13.28
C GLY A 186 -2.68 -2.06 13.07
N VAL A 187 -1.96 -1.88 14.16
CA VAL A 187 -0.49 -1.94 14.22
C VAL A 187 -0.07 -2.83 15.37
N THR A 188 1.08 -3.48 15.26
CA THR A 188 1.66 -4.20 16.40
C THR A 188 2.02 -3.19 17.48
N PRO A 189 1.60 -3.40 18.74
CA PRO A 189 2.02 -2.54 19.82
C PRO A 189 3.55 -2.58 19.95
N PRO A 190 4.19 -1.44 20.24
CA PRO A 190 5.62 -1.43 20.51
C PRO A 190 5.92 -2.39 21.67
N PRO A 191 7.05 -3.11 21.65
CA PRO A 191 7.46 -3.91 22.78
C PRO A 191 7.51 -3.03 24.05
N PRO A 192 7.13 -3.56 25.22
CA PRO A 192 7.21 -2.80 26.46
C PRO A 192 8.63 -2.26 26.63
N ALA A 193 8.75 -1.00 27.07
CA ALA A 193 10.04 -0.36 27.25
C ALA A 193 10.96 -1.24 28.11
N PRO A 194 12.28 -1.29 27.83
CA PRO A 194 13.23 -2.01 28.68
C PRO A 194 13.15 -1.44 30.11
N GLY A 195 12.62 -2.22 31.05
CA GLY A 195 12.33 -1.76 32.42
C GLY A 195 10.85 -1.80 32.82
N GLY A 196 9.93 -2.06 31.88
CA GLY A 196 8.56 -2.45 32.16
C GLY A 196 8.48 -3.89 32.67
N ALA A 197 9.28 -4.25 33.68
CA ALA A 197 8.96 -5.42 34.48
C ALA A 197 7.57 -5.16 35.05
N ALA A 198 6.64 -6.10 34.85
CA ALA A 198 5.44 -6.14 35.67
C ALA A 198 5.91 -5.94 37.11
N SER A 199 5.34 -4.96 37.81
CA SER A 199 5.69 -4.71 39.20
C SER A 199 5.58 -6.04 39.93
N ILE A 200 6.73 -6.61 40.31
CA ILE A 200 6.74 -7.74 41.22
C ILE A 200 6.02 -7.19 42.45
N PRO A 201 4.88 -7.77 42.86
CA PRO A 201 4.18 -7.28 44.03
C PRO A 201 5.16 -7.35 45.20
N THR A 202 5.66 -6.19 45.62
CA THR A 202 6.46 -6.11 46.82
C THR A 202 5.50 -6.32 47.97
N LEU A 203 5.72 -7.38 48.76
CA LEU A 203 5.04 -7.50 50.03
C LEU A 203 5.39 -6.24 50.83
N SER A 204 4.38 -5.60 51.42
CA SER A 204 4.64 -4.55 52.40
C SER A 204 5.53 -5.10 53.52
N GLU A 205 6.22 -4.24 54.27
CA GLU A 205 7.01 -4.67 55.44
C GLU A 205 6.16 -5.54 56.39
N TRP A 206 4.87 -5.21 56.51
CA TRP A 206 3.87 -6.01 57.22
C TRP A 206 3.57 -7.36 56.57
N GLY A 207 3.52 -7.44 55.23
CA GLY A 207 3.39 -8.69 54.50
C GLY A 207 4.59 -9.62 54.69
N VAL A 208 5.80 -9.07 54.76
CA VAL A 208 7.02 -9.83 55.06
C VAL A 208 7.02 -10.31 56.52
N ALA A 209 6.63 -9.45 57.47
CA ALA A 209 6.51 -9.82 58.88
C ALA A 209 5.45 -10.92 59.10
N ALA A 210 4.30 -10.82 58.44
CA ALA A 210 3.24 -11.81 58.52
C ALA A 210 3.68 -13.17 57.96
N LEU A 211 4.38 -13.18 56.82
CA LEU A 211 4.94 -14.40 56.24
C LEU A 211 5.99 -15.04 57.16
N SER A 212 6.82 -14.22 57.81
CA SER A 212 7.84 -14.68 58.75
C SER A 212 7.24 -15.34 59.99
N LEU A 213 6.15 -14.78 60.53
CA LEU A 213 5.39 -15.36 61.63
C LEU A 213 4.72 -16.68 61.22
N LEU A 214 4.20 -16.76 60.00
CA LEU A 214 3.56 -17.98 59.49
C LEU A 214 4.56 -19.13 59.34
N LEU A 215 5.76 -18.84 58.83
CA LEU A 215 6.86 -19.79 58.72
C LEU A 215 7.36 -20.25 60.09
N ALA A 216 7.55 -19.33 61.03
CA ALA A 216 7.96 -19.66 62.40
C ALA A 216 6.91 -20.51 63.12
N GLY A 217 5.62 -20.21 62.94
CA GLY A 217 4.51 -21.00 63.47
C GLY A 217 4.45 -22.41 62.88
N GLY A 218 4.65 -22.54 61.58
CA GLY A 218 4.70 -23.84 60.88
C GLY A 218 5.84 -24.73 61.37
N MET A 219 7.05 -24.17 61.54
CA MET A 219 8.20 -24.90 62.09
C MET A 219 7.96 -25.34 63.55
N LEU A 220 7.34 -24.49 64.37
CA LEU A 220 7.02 -24.83 65.75
C LEU A 220 5.99 -25.97 65.83
N TRP A 221 5.01 -25.97 64.93
CA TRP A 221 3.97 -27.00 64.85
C TRP A 221 4.51 -28.34 64.35
N GLN A 222 5.38 -28.34 63.33
CA GLN A 222 6.07 -29.56 62.89
C GLN A 222 6.97 -30.14 63.99
N ARG A 223 7.68 -29.31 64.76
CA ARG A 223 8.50 -29.76 65.89
C ARG A 223 7.69 -30.40 67.02
N ARG A 224 6.44 -29.99 67.21
CA ARG A 224 5.52 -30.62 68.18
C ARG A 224 4.97 -31.96 67.70
N ARG A 225 4.83 -32.17 66.39
CA ARG A 225 4.34 -33.44 65.82
C ARG A 225 5.42 -34.51 65.64
N GLY A 226 6.69 -34.14 65.56
CA GLY A 226 7.82 -35.08 65.49
C GLY A 226 8.25 -35.69 66.83
N ARG A 227 7.50 -35.46 67.92
CA ARG A 227 7.70 -36.10 69.23
C ARG A 227 6.49 -36.99 69.55
N ILE A 228 6.36 -38.08 68.82
CA ILE A 228 5.57 -39.26 69.20
C ILE A 228 6.44 -40.47 68.92
#